data_AF-A0AAY4AF74-F1
#
_entry.id   AF-A0AAY4AF74-F1
#
_cell.length_a   1.000
_cell.length_b   1.000
_cell.length_c   1.000
_cell.angle_alpha   90.00
_cell.angle_beta   90.00
_cell.angle_gamma   90.00
#
_symmetry.space_group_name_H-M   'P 1'
#
loop_
_entity.id
_entity.type
_entity.pdbx_description
1 polymer ?
#
loop_
_entity_poly.entity_id
_entity_poly.type
_entity_poly.pdbx_seq_one_letter_code
_entity_poly.pdbx_strand_id
1 'polypeptide(L)'
;MLAFIFILATSHNMKTTIGTFVPVEEVNPPENITVSDLGLLGHLEIHWNRPASLRNITDCTVRYQVEVFSAYENRWKGIRTSQTSVRDQFDLEQAVQLKLKTIVKGKCTNGTELHSSTVHLEQSPQHTGHASTRVRDFDCVFHQKEYMECTWRAKEEPQHSQRNLFYWHRDLEKPMECPKYLESHGVRDGCWFPKEALLEYTEFNICINGTSPMGPLRPAFYSLQLQNHVKPGVVENVSLELGPEKVFRLEWSPPTGQIPCHCLEYQVEAQESNVWLVSNITEETTFTPQITSNGRSCFRIRSRMHKYCADRGVWSEWSPQTCLPGHGAFPPVLSGTETGASFWNIILICTIVASTVTIFSLLVYLCMSKQILKGNNKNSSRCSLLAE
;
A
#
# COMPACT_ATOMS: atom_id res chain seq x y z
N MET A 1 105.43 -26.13 -18.45
CA MET A 1 104.46 -26.09 -19.57
C MET A 1 103.15 -26.66 -19.07
N LEU A 2 102.19 -25.81 -18.71
CA LEU A 2 100.73 -26.04 -18.74
C LEU A 2 100.05 -24.80 -18.14
N ALA A 3 99.09 -24.28 -18.90
CA ALA A 3 98.60 -22.91 -18.87
C ALA A 3 97.35 -22.74 -17.98
N PHE A 4 97.23 -21.56 -17.38
CA PHE A 4 96.05 -21.08 -16.67
C PHE A 4 94.93 -20.72 -17.66
N ILE A 5 93.73 -21.27 -17.46
CA ILE A 5 92.52 -20.94 -18.22
C ILE A 5 91.78 -19.83 -17.47
N PHE A 6 91.65 -18.66 -18.12
CA PHE A 6 90.80 -17.56 -17.68
C PHE A 6 89.35 -17.80 -18.12
N ILE A 7 88.41 -17.62 -17.19
CA ILE A 7 86.96 -17.64 -17.44
C ILE A 7 86.55 -16.26 -17.98
N LEU A 8 86.06 -16.20 -19.22
CA LEU A 8 85.41 -15.03 -19.80
C LEU A 8 83.90 -15.11 -19.53
N ALA A 9 83.42 -14.26 -18.62
CA ALA A 9 82.00 -13.99 -18.44
C ALA A 9 81.53 -12.97 -19.49
N THR A 10 80.67 -13.39 -20.42
CA THR A 10 79.98 -12.49 -21.35
C THR A 10 78.59 -12.17 -20.81
N SER A 11 78.42 -10.98 -20.22
CA SER A 11 77.09 -10.46 -19.89
C SER A 11 76.43 -9.93 -21.17
N HIS A 12 75.54 -10.71 -21.76
CA HIS A 12 74.63 -10.20 -22.77
C HIS A 12 73.56 -9.33 -22.10
N ASN A 13 73.70 -8.02 -22.24
CA ASN A 13 72.65 -7.04 -21.92
C ASN A 13 71.43 -7.30 -22.81
N MET A 14 70.39 -7.95 -22.28
CA MET A 14 69.04 -7.84 -22.85
C MET A 14 68.56 -6.41 -22.61
N LYS A 15 68.54 -5.60 -23.66
CA LYS A 15 67.77 -4.36 -23.68
C LYS A 15 66.29 -4.72 -23.55
N THR A 16 65.75 -4.58 -22.34
CA THR A 16 64.31 -4.56 -22.10
C THR A 16 63.75 -3.32 -22.78
N THR A 17 63.08 -3.50 -23.91
CA THR A 17 62.29 -2.43 -24.55
C THR A 17 61.14 -2.11 -23.60
N ILE A 18 61.29 -1.06 -22.78
CA ILE A 18 60.19 -0.46 -22.04
C ILE A 18 59.28 0.16 -23.10
N GLY A 19 58.20 -0.55 -23.44
CA GLY A 19 57.09 0.04 -24.18
C GLY A 19 56.59 1.23 -23.37
N THR A 20 56.79 2.44 -23.89
CA THR A 20 56.23 3.66 -23.33
C THR A 20 54.72 3.50 -23.26
N PHE A 21 54.20 3.34 -22.05
CA PHE A 21 52.78 3.31 -21.78
C PHE A 21 52.23 4.73 -22.00
N VAL A 22 51.65 4.99 -23.16
CA VAL A 22 50.99 6.26 -23.45
C VAL A 22 49.61 6.24 -22.79
N PRO A 23 49.34 7.12 -21.83
CA PRO A 23 48.02 7.21 -21.22
C PRO A 23 46.97 7.57 -22.28
N VAL A 24 45.79 6.96 -22.20
CA VAL A 24 44.62 7.37 -22.98
C VAL A 24 44.18 8.72 -22.42
N GLU A 25 44.14 9.75 -23.26
CA GLU A 25 43.68 11.11 -22.88
C GLU A 25 42.24 11.39 -23.34
N GLU A 26 41.79 10.71 -24.40
CA GLU A 26 40.45 10.86 -24.96
C GLU A 26 39.78 9.50 -25.20
N VAL A 27 38.46 9.43 -25.02
CA VAL A 27 37.68 8.20 -25.12
C VAL A 27 36.56 8.36 -26.14
N ASN A 28 36.43 7.38 -27.04
CA ASN A 28 35.37 7.38 -28.04
C ASN A 28 34.01 6.94 -27.46
N PRO A 29 32.89 7.47 -27.97
CA PRO A 29 31.57 7.01 -27.61
C PRO A 29 31.29 5.58 -28.12
N PRO A 30 30.26 4.90 -27.59
CA PRO A 30 29.90 3.55 -28.05
C PRO A 30 29.47 3.53 -29.52
N GLU A 31 29.74 2.41 -30.19
CA GLU A 31 29.48 2.22 -31.61
C GLU A 31 28.21 1.38 -31.82
N ASN A 32 27.61 1.47 -33.01
CA ASN A 32 26.51 0.58 -33.45
C ASN A 32 25.36 0.44 -32.41
N ILE A 33 24.84 1.58 -31.94
CA ILE A 33 23.72 1.60 -31.00
C ILE A 33 22.46 1.18 -31.76
N THR A 34 21.77 0.16 -31.25
CA THR A 34 20.57 -0.41 -31.85
C THR A 34 19.48 -0.56 -30.79
N VAL A 35 18.23 -0.34 -31.21
CA VAL A 35 17.03 -0.56 -30.39
C VAL A 35 16.24 -1.69 -31.04
N SER A 36 16.08 -2.78 -30.29
CA SER A 36 15.40 -3.99 -30.76
C SER A 36 14.09 -4.17 -30.01
N ASP A 37 13.00 -4.33 -30.75
CA ASP A 37 11.70 -4.73 -30.21
C ASP A 37 11.60 -6.26 -30.18
N LEU A 38 11.51 -6.82 -28.98
CA LEU A 38 11.37 -8.25 -28.75
C LEU A 38 9.91 -8.73 -28.87
N GLY A 39 9.00 -7.84 -29.24
CA GLY A 39 7.56 -8.09 -29.27
C GLY A 39 6.92 -8.09 -27.89
N LEU A 40 7.60 -7.57 -26.86
CA LEU A 40 7.18 -7.61 -25.45
C LEU A 40 6.41 -6.35 -25.04
N LEU A 41 5.64 -5.80 -25.99
CA LEU A 41 4.70 -4.69 -25.81
C LEU A 41 5.32 -3.44 -25.13
N GLY A 42 6.55 -3.11 -25.50
CA GLY A 42 7.27 -1.92 -25.01
C GLY A 42 8.48 -2.24 -24.14
N HIS A 43 8.72 -3.50 -23.77
CA HIS A 43 9.99 -3.90 -23.17
C HIS A 43 11.06 -4.08 -24.27
N LEU A 44 11.85 -3.04 -24.50
CA LEU A 44 12.83 -2.97 -25.59
C LEU A 44 14.23 -3.33 -25.12
N GLU A 45 15.04 -3.90 -26.01
CA GLU A 45 16.45 -4.18 -25.79
C GLU A 45 17.32 -3.18 -26.54
N ILE A 46 18.16 -2.45 -25.80
CA ILE A 46 19.12 -1.51 -26.35
C ILE A 46 20.48 -2.19 -26.33
N HIS A 47 21.14 -2.25 -27.48
CA HIS A 47 22.46 -2.87 -27.63
C HIS A 47 23.46 -1.89 -28.25
N TRP A 48 24.72 -1.95 -27.82
CA TRP A 48 25.81 -1.16 -28.39
C TRP A 48 27.13 -1.92 -28.36
N ASN A 49 28.06 -1.51 -29.22
CA ASN A 49 29.41 -2.06 -29.29
C ASN A 49 30.41 -1.22 -28.51
N ARG A 50 31.43 -1.91 -27.97
CA ARG A 50 32.59 -1.27 -27.36
C ARG A 50 33.36 -0.47 -28.43
N PRO A 51 33.81 0.77 -28.12
CA PRO A 51 34.55 1.58 -29.08
C PRO A 51 35.80 0.87 -29.58
N ALA A 52 36.10 0.98 -30.87
CA ALA A 52 37.23 0.30 -31.50
C ALA A 52 38.57 0.63 -30.81
N SER A 53 38.76 1.88 -30.38
CA SER A 53 39.95 2.35 -29.66
C SER A 53 40.19 1.64 -28.33
N LEU A 54 39.16 1.05 -27.73
CA LEU A 54 39.24 0.39 -26.43
C LEU A 54 39.26 -1.14 -26.53
N ARG A 55 39.18 -1.75 -27.73
CA ARG A 55 39.06 -3.22 -27.87
C ARG A 55 40.25 -3.99 -27.31
N ASN A 56 41.46 -3.44 -27.48
CA ASN A 56 42.70 -4.08 -27.06
C ASN A 56 43.23 -3.59 -25.71
N ILE A 57 42.49 -2.71 -25.01
CA ILE A 57 42.91 -2.12 -23.74
C ILE A 57 42.36 -2.97 -22.58
N THR A 58 43.26 -3.66 -21.89
CA THR A 58 42.95 -4.53 -20.73
C THR A 58 43.26 -3.86 -19.39
N ASP A 59 44.13 -2.85 -19.38
CA ASP A 59 44.61 -2.19 -18.15
C ASP A 59 43.62 -1.18 -17.55
N CYS A 60 42.41 -1.14 -18.11
CA CYS A 60 41.34 -0.24 -17.71
C CYS A 60 39.99 -0.94 -17.65
N THR A 61 39.19 -0.49 -16.69
CA THR A 61 37.77 -0.86 -16.63
C THR A 61 36.99 0.09 -17.53
N VAL A 62 36.22 -0.50 -18.46
CA VAL A 62 35.29 0.23 -19.33
C VAL A 62 33.88 0.01 -18.82
N ARG A 63 33.16 1.11 -18.64
CA ARG A 63 31.75 1.16 -18.26
C ARG A 63 31.02 2.09 -19.20
N TYR A 64 29.70 2.02 -19.17
CA TYR A 64 28.82 2.88 -19.92
C TYR A 64 27.84 3.54 -18.95
N GLN A 65 27.59 4.82 -19.13
CA GLN A 65 26.47 5.50 -18.51
C GLN A 65 25.36 5.62 -19.55
N VAL A 66 24.28 4.90 -19.28
CA VAL A 66 23.08 4.84 -20.12
C VAL A 66 22.01 5.63 -19.40
N GLU A 67 21.39 6.59 -20.07
CA GLU A 67 20.23 7.31 -19.58
C GLU A 67 19.07 7.14 -20.55
N VAL A 68 17.95 6.62 -20.07
CA VAL A 68 16.73 6.38 -20.83
C VAL A 68 15.66 7.35 -20.35
N PHE A 69 14.92 7.96 -21.27
CA PHE A 69 13.78 8.80 -20.89
C PHE A 69 12.52 7.95 -20.71
N SER A 70 11.90 8.02 -19.53
CA SER A 70 10.61 7.39 -19.27
C SER A 70 9.48 8.40 -19.48
N ALA A 71 8.64 8.14 -20.49
CA ALA A 71 7.44 8.94 -20.75
C ALA A 71 6.39 8.81 -19.63
N TYR A 72 6.30 7.64 -18.98
CA TYR A 72 5.37 7.39 -17.88
C TYR A 72 5.70 8.19 -16.62
N GLU A 73 6.99 8.35 -16.31
CA GLU A 73 7.45 9.10 -15.13
C GLU A 73 7.91 10.52 -15.46
N ASN A 74 7.95 10.88 -16.75
CA ASN A 74 8.44 12.15 -17.27
C ASN A 74 9.83 12.52 -16.74
N ARG A 75 10.76 11.55 -16.71
CA ARG A 75 12.13 11.76 -16.21
C ARG A 75 13.15 10.85 -16.88
N TRP A 76 14.42 11.25 -16.81
CA TRP A 76 15.55 10.41 -17.20
C TRP A 76 15.89 9.41 -16.09
N LYS A 77 16.03 8.13 -16.46
CA LYS A 77 16.53 7.04 -15.63
C LYS A 77 17.92 6.68 -16.10
N GLY A 78 18.90 6.65 -15.20
CA GLY A 78 20.29 6.43 -15.54
C GLY A 78 20.92 5.26 -14.78
N ILE A 79 21.68 4.43 -15.47
CA ILE A 79 22.51 3.38 -14.85
C ILE A 79 23.95 3.43 -15.37
N ARG A 80 24.86 2.90 -14.56
CA ARG A 80 26.25 2.63 -14.97
C ARG A 80 26.46 1.13 -15.03
N THR A 81 26.84 0.61 -16.19
CA THR A 81 27.01 -0.83 -16.41
C THR A 81 28.28 -1.12 -17.20
N SER A 82 28.86 -2.31 -17.02
CA SER A 82 29.91 -2.84 -17.90
C SER A 82 29.34 -3.68 -19.04
N GLN A 83 28.04 -3.99 -19.00
CA GLN A 83 27.35 -4.70 -20.07
C GLN A 83 27.20 -3.80 -21.31
N THR A 84 26.99 -4.45 -22.45
CA THR A 84 26.79 -3.81 -23.76
C THR A 84 25.35 -3.85 -24.23
N SER A 85 24.43 -4.21 -23.33
CA SER A 85 23.00 -4.23 -23.57
C SER A 85 22.24 -3.92 -22.29
N VAL A 86 21.12 -3.24 -22.42
CA VAL A 86 20.14 -3.06 -21.34
C VAL A 86 18.74 -3.26 -21.88
N ARG A 87 17.83 -3.62 -20.98
CA ARG A 87 16.40 -3.69 -21.29
C ARG A 87 15.66 -2.73 -20.38
N ASP A 88 14.67 -2.04 -20.95
CA ASP A 88 13.85 -1.09 -20.20
C ASP A 88 12.45 -1.00 -20.83
N GLN A 89 11.52 -0.40 -20.09
CA GLN A 89 10.15 -0.17 -20.53
C GLN A 89 10.02 1.17 -21.26
N PHE A 90 9.39 1.13 -22.43
CA PHE A 90 9.11 2.29 -23.26
C PHE A 90 7.62 2.41 -23.56
N ASP A 91 7.16 3.66 -23.68
CA ASP A 91 5.89 3.95 -24.31
C ASP A 91 6.10 3.92 -25.82
N LEU A 92 5.62 2.87 -26.48
CA LEU A 92 5.77 2.71 -27.91
C LEU A 92 5.01 3.77 -28.72
N GLU A 93 4.13 4.56 -28.10
CA GLU A 93 3.48 5.68 -28.78
C GLU A 93 4.33 6.94 -28.85
N GLN A 94 5.40 7.00 -28.06
CA GLN A 94 6.35 8.12 -28.00
C GLN A 94 7.68 7.75 -28.64
N ALA A 95 8.52 8.75 -28.90
CA ALA A 95 9.87 8.50 -29.37
C ALA A 95 10.72 7.86 -28.26
N VAL A 96 11.44 6.79 -28.61
CA VAL A 96 12.47 6.18 -27.78
C VAL A 96 13.65 7.14 -27.71
N GLN A 97 13.93 7.68 -26.53
CA GLN A 97 15.00 8.64 -26.29
C GLN A 97 16.03 8.06 -25.33
N LEU A 98 17.30 8.07 -25.75
CA LEU A 98 18.42 7.61 -24.93
C LEU A 98 19.66 8.48 -25.08
N LYS A 99 20.44 8.54 -24.00
CA LYS A 99 21.76 9.15 -23.94
C LYS A 99 22.77 8.11 -23.50
N LEU A 100 23.89 8.02 -24.20
CA LEU A 100 24.90 7.01 -23.94
C LEU A 100 26.30 7.61 -23.99
N LYS A 101 27.13 7.28 -23.00
CA LYS A 101 28.56 7.64 -23.00
C LYS A 101 29.42 6.54 -22.41
N THR A 102 30.66 6.46 -22.89
CA THR A 102 31.69 5.57 -22.38
C THR A 102 32.39 6.22 -21.18
N ILE A 103 32.69 5.41 -20.16
CA ILE A 103 33.46 5.80 -18.99
C ILE A 103 34.64 4.83 -18.87
N VAL A 104 35.85 5.36 -18.80
CA VAL A 104 37.08 4.55 -18.67
C VAL A 104 37.85 4.99 -17.45
N LYS A 105 38.25 4.03 -16.63
CA LYS A 105 39.08 4.27 -15.46
C LYS A 105 40.05 3.12 -15.24
N GLY A 106 41.31 3.43 -14.99
CA GLY A 106 42.30 2.42 -14.62
C GLY A 106 43.72 2.92 -14.84
N LYS A 107 44.64 1.99 -15.07
CA LYS A 107 46.05 2.33 -15.29
C LYS A 107 46.22 3.08 -16.61
N CYS A 108 45.46 2.71 -17.65
CA CYS A 108 45.50 3.39 -18.96
C CYS A 108 45.13 4.87 -18.92
N THR A 109 44.44 5.33 -17.88
CA THR A 109 44.07 6.75 -17.69
C THR A 109 44.84 7.40 -16.54
N ASN A 110 45.92 6.77 -16.07
CA ASN A 110 46.68 7.18 -14.89
C ASN A 110 45.80 7.36 -13.64
N GLY A 111 44.76 6.54 -13.50
CA GLY A 111 43.77 6.59 -12.41
C GLY A 111 42.63 7.59 -12.60
N THR A 112 42.70 8.48 -13.59
CA THR A 112 41.67 9.50 -13.88
C THR A 112 40.45 8.85 -14.53
N GLU A 113 39.24 9.30 -14.19
CA GLU A 113 38.02 8.86 -14.87
C GLU A 113 37.81 9.71 -16.12
N LEU A 114 37.86 9.07 -17.29
CA LEU A 114 37.62 9.72 -18.58
C LEU A 114 36.22 9.41 -19.08
N HIS A 115 35.63 10.38 -19.76
CA HIS A 115 34.31 10.30 -20.36
C HIS A 115 34.39 10.60 -21.85
N SER A 116 33.64 9.84 -22.65
CA SER A 116 33.42 10.20 -24.04
C SER A 116 32.41 11.36 -24.17
N SER A 117 32.27 11.87 -25.39
CA SER A 117 31.07 12.61 -25.79
C SER A 117 29.80 11.76 -25.58
N THR A 118 28.68 12.44 -25.34
CA THR A 118 27.37 11.80 -25.18
C THR A 118 26.72 11.61 -26.55
N VAL A 119 26.33 10.37 -26.86
CA VAL A 119 25.50 10.06 -28.03
C VAL A 119 24.05 10.19 -27.63
N HIS A 120 23.29 10.96 -28.40
CA HIS A 120 21.85 11.11 -28.26
C HIS A 120 21.18 10.31 -29.39
N LEU A 121 20.30 9.38 -29.04
CA LEU A 121 19.47 8.68 -30.01
C LEU A 121 18.01 8.96 -29.70
N GLU A 122 17.28 9.31 -30.74
CA GLU A 122 15.84 9.52 -30.72
C GLU A 122 15.24 8.76 -31.90
N GLN A 123 14.41 7.75 -31.61
CA GLN A 123 13.81 6.88 -32.61
C GLN A 123 12.31 6.75 -32.36
N SER A 124 11.50 7.14 -33.33
CA SER A 124 10.04 6.99 -33.24
C SER A 124 9.58 5.63 -33.79
N PRO A 125 8.81 4.83 -33.01
CA PRO A 125 8.21 3.60 -33.51
C PRO A 125 7.25 3.88 -34.67
N GLN A 126 7.29 3.02 -35.68
CA GLN A 126 6.40 3.11 -36.84
C GLN A 126 5.13 2.31 -36.59
N HIS A 127 3.99 2.97 -36.62
CA HIS A 127 2.67 2.36 -36.38
C HIS A 127 1.78 2.47 -37.59
N THR A 128 1.02 1.41 -37.84
CA THR A 128 0.01 1.37 -38.90
C THR A 128 -1.33 1.91 -38.40
N GLY A 129 -2.24 2.22 -39.33
CA GLY A 129 -3.57 2.73 -39.04
C GLY A 129 -3.62 4.25 -38.79
N HIS A 130 -4.77 4.84 -39.13
CA HIS A 130 -4.99 6.27 -39.02
C HIS A 130 -5.09 6.70 -37.55
N ALA A 131 -4.44 7.80 -37.16
CA ALA A 131 -4.36 8.23 -35.76
C ALA A 131 -5.74 8.41 -35.08
N SER A 132 -6.79 8.79 -35.84
CA SER A 132 -8.14 8.93 -35.29
C SER A 132 -8.77 7.62 -34.83
N THR A 133 -8.30 6.49 -35.38
CA THR A 133 -8.73 5.15 -34.98
C THR A 133 -8.03 4.68 -33.71
N ARG A 134 -7.25 5.48 -33.01
CA ARG A 134 -6.70 5.07 -31.71
C ARG A 134 -7.82 4.97 -30.68
N VAL A 135 -7.84 3.88 -29.89
CA VAL A 135 -8.79 3.75 -28.76
C VAL A 135 -8.58 4.86 -27.73
N ARG A 136 -9.65 5.25 -27.03
CA ARG A 136 -9.65 6.30 -26.01
C ARG A 136 -10.26 5.79 -24.72
N ASP A 137 -10.16 6.59 -23.66
CA ASP A 137 -10.75 6.29 -22.34
C ASP A 137 -10.38 4.89 -21.84
N PHE A 138 -9.13 4.46 -22.08
CA PHE A 138 -8.65 3.19 -21.58
C PHE A 138 -8.44 3.30 -20.07
N ASP A 139 -9.11 2.43 -19.31
CA ASP A 139 -8.99 2.37 -17.86
C ASP A 139 -9.10 0.92 -17.38
N CYS A 140 -8.42 0.63 -16.28
CA CYS A 140 -8.41 -0.69 -15.67
C CYS A 140 -8.66 -0.60 -14.16
N VAL A 141 -9.47 -1.51 -13.65
CA VAL A 141 -9.80 -1.66 -12.23
C VAL A 141 -9.49 -3.07 -11.78
N PHE A 142 -8.59 -3.21 -10.80
CA PHE A 142 -8.24 -4.49 -10.20
C PHE A 142 -9.09 -4.73 -8.94
N HIS A 143 -10.20 -5.44 -9.11
CA HIS A 143 -11.18 -5.63 -8.06
C HIS A 143 -10.67 -6.59 -7.00
N GLN A 144 -10.61 -6.12 -5.74
CA GLN A 144 -10.37 -6.93 -4.55
C GLN A 144 -9.07 -7.78 -4.58
N LYS A 145 -8.14 -7.49 -5.50
CA LYS A 145 -6.99 -8.35 -5.87
C LYS A 145 -7.38 -9.75 -6.36
N GLU A 146 -8.55 -9.89 -6.99
CA GLU A 146 -9.08 -11.18 -7.47
C GLU A 146 -9.23 -11.24 -8.99
N TYR A 147 -9.63 -10.15 -9.63
CA TYR A 147 -9.74 -10.08 -11.08
C TYR A 147 -9.64 -8.62 -11.54
N MET A 148 -9.19 -8.41 -12.77
CA MET A 148 -9.07 -7.07 -13.34
C MET A 148 -9.98 -6.93 -14.55
N GLU A 149 -10.67 -5.79 -14.64
CA GLU A 149 -11.42 -5.39 -15.80
C GLU A 149 -10.77 -4.15 -16.41
N CYS A 150 -10.43 -4.24 -17.69
CA CYS A 150 -10.00 -3.10 -18.48
C CYS A 150 -11.08 -2.79 -19.51
N THR A 151 -11.36 -1.51 -19.73
CA THR A 151 -12.32 -1.05 -20.73
C THR A 151 -11.71 0.04 -21.59
N TRP A 152 -12.21 0.20 -22.82
CA TRP A 152 -11.81 1.26 -23.73
C TRP A 152 -13.00 1.69 -24.58
N ARG A 153 -12.87 2.87 -25.20
CA ARG A 153 -13.85 3.37 -26.16
C ARG A 153 -13.27 3.56 -27.55
N ALA A 154 -14.03 3.07 -28.51
CA ALA A 154 -13.86 3.28 -29.94
C ALA A 154 -14.80 4.40 -30.40
N LYS A 155 -14.28 5.54 -30.89
CA LYS A 155 -15.13 6.66 -31.33
C LYS A 155 -15.31 6.70 -32.85
N GLU A 156 -14.22 6.57 -33.60
CA GLU A 156 -14.17 6.77 -35.04
C GLU A 156 -13.66 5.50 -35.73
N GLU A 157 -14.40 4.40 -35.56
CA GLU A 157 -14.07 3.12 -36.17
C GLU A 157 -15.01 2.80 -37.33
N PRO A 158 -14.49 2.30 -38.47
CA PRO A 158 -15.32 1.73 -39.51
C PRO A 158 -16.25 0.63 -38.96
N GLN A 159 -17.42 0.46 -39.57
CA GLN A 159 -18.29 -0.66 -39.23
C GLN A 159 -17.56 -1.99 -39.43
N HIS A 160 -17.87 -2.98 -38.58
CA HIS A 160 -17.21 -4.28 -38.56
C HIS A 160 -15.72 -4.24 -38.21
N SER A 161 -15.30 -3.21 -37.46
CA SER A 161 -13.97 -3.19 -36.83
C SER A 161 -13.92 -4.18 -35.67
N GLN A 162 -12.77 -4.85 -35.52
CA GLN A 162 -12.54 -5.78 -34.42
C GLN A 162 -11.24 -5.42 -33.70
N ARG A 163 -11.36 -5.27 -32.38
CA ARG A 163 -10.26 -5.00 -31.45
C ARG A 163 -9.76 -6.28 -30.80
N ASN A 164 -8.44 -6.35 -30.64
CA ASN A 164 -7.78 -7.39 -29.88
C ASN A 164 -6.85 -6.75 -28.86
N LEU A 165 -6.89 -7.27 -27.63
CA LEU A 165 -6.02 -6.84 -26.55
C LEU A 165 -4.99 -7.95 -26.30
N PHE A 166 -3.72 -7.55 -26.29
CA PHE A 166 -2.59 -8.38 -25.91
C PHE A 166 -1.95 -7.81 -24.64
N TYR A 167 -1.45 -8.68 -23.78
CA TYR A 167 -0.74 -8.27 -22.57
C TYR A 167 0.54 -9.07 -22.38
N TRP A 168 1.49 -8.49 -21.64
CA TRP A 168 2.75 -9.13 -21.29
C TRP A 168 3.25 -8.62 -19.93
N HIS A 169 3.88 -9.50 -19.17
CA HIS A 169 4.64 -9.18 -17.96
C HIS A 169 5.81 -10.16 -17.86
N ARG A 170 6.77 -9.87 -16.96
CA ARG A 170 8.06 -10.60 -16.89
C ARG A 170 7.99 -12.11 -16.68
N ASP A 171 6.88 -12.64 -16.18
CA ASP A 171 6.69 -14.07 -15.93
C ASP A 171 6.15 -14.82 -17.17
N LEU A 172 5.86 -14.09 -18.26
CA LEU A 172 5.44 -14.64 -19.54
C LEU A 172 6.59 -14.64 -20.55
N GLU A 173 6.75 -15.74 -21.29
CA GLU A 173 7.76 -15.83 -22.36
C GLU A 173 7.42 -14.97 -23.58
N LYS A 174 6.12 -14.76 -23.83
CA LYS A 174 5.58 -14.03 -24.98
C LYS A 174 4.27 -13.33 -24.62
N PRO A 175 3.82 -12.33 -25.40
CA PRO A 175 2.51 -11.72 -25.17
C PRO A 175 1.38 -12.74 -25.30
N MET A 176 0.38 -12.57 -24.45
CA MET A 176 -0.83 -13.38 -24.42
C MET A 176 -2.03 -12.53 -24.84
N GLU A 177 -3.02 -13.14 -25.48
CA GLU A 177 -4.27 -12.46 -25.80
C GLU A 177 -5.18 -12.38 -24.56
N CYS A 178 -6.04 -11.36 -24.51
CA CYS A 178 -7.09 -11.21 -23.52
C CYS A 178 -7.78 -12.55 -23.18
N PRO A 179 -7.81 -12.97 -21.90
CA PRO A 179 -8.41 -14.24 -21.50
C PRO A 179 -9.92 -14.31 -21.77
N LYS A 180 -10.62 -13.18 -21.55
CA LYS A 180 -12.06 -13.08 -21.79
C LYS A 180 -12.43 -11.65 -22.17
N TYR A 181 -12.89 -11.44 -23.40
CA TYR A 181 -13.36 -10.13 -23.82
C TYR A 181 -14.68 -9.74 -23.14
N LEU A 182 -14.78 -8.45 -22.84
CA LEU A 182 -16.04 -7.78 -22.53
C LEU A 182 -16.57 -7.19 -23.84
N GLU A 183 -17.86 -7.39 -24.09
CA GLU A 183 -18.50 -6.97 -25.34
C GLU A 183 -19.78 -6.20 -25.05
N SER A 184 -19.91 -5.03 -25.68
CA SER A 184 -21.12 -4.22 -25.68
C SER A 184 -21.63 -4.07 -27.11
N HIS A 185 -22.89 -4.42 -27.34
CA HIS A 185 -23.51 -4.39 -28.68
C HIS A 185 -22.70 -5.15 -29.76
N GLY A 186 -22.03 -6.24 -29.38
CA GLY A 186 -21.20 -7.06 -30.28
C GLY A 186 -19.84 -6.45 -30.63
N VAL A 187 -19.42 -5.39 -29.94
CA VAL A 187 -18.10 -4.76 -30.08
C VAL A 187 -17.29 -5.06 -28.83
N ARG A 188 -16.04 -5.51 -29.01
CA ARG A 188 -15.08 -5.70 -27.93
C ARG A 188 -14.63 -4.34 -27.41
N ASP A 189 -15.08 -4.00 -26.21
CA ASP A 189 -14.81 -2.74 -25.52
C ASP A 189 -14.15 -2.94 -24.15
N GLY A 190 -13.82 -4.19 -23.81
CA GLY A 190 -13.04 -4.48 -22.62
C GLY A 190 -12.40 -5.87 -22.59
N CYS A 191 -11.65 -6.11 -21.53
CA CYS A 191 -11.02 -7.38 -21.23
C CYS A 191 -11.15 -7.67 -19.74
N TRP A 192 -11.55 -8.90 -19.42
CA TRP A 192 -11.55 -9.45 -18.08
C TRP A 192 -10.36 -10.39 -17.91
N PHE A 193 -9.62 -10.18 -16.83
CA PHE A 193 -8.45 -10.96 -16.46
C PHE A 193 -8.69 -11.73 -15.16
N PRO A 194 -8.47 -13.05 -15.14
CA PRO A 194 -8.43 -13.80 -13.90
C PRO A 194 -7.15 -13.48 -13.12
N LYS A 195 -7.15 -13.74 -11.81
CA LYS A 195 -6.00 -13.46 -10.94
C LYS A 195 -4.67 -14.03 -11.46
N GLU A 196 -4.72 -15.24 -12.02
CA GLU A 196 -3.53 -15.98 -12.45
C GLU A 196 -2.81 -15.32 -13.64
N ALA A 197 -3.51 -14.45 -14.37
CA ALA A 197 -2.95 -13.67 -15.47
C ALA A 197 -2.30 -12.35 -15.01
N LEU A 198 -2.41 -12.00 -13.73
CA LEU A 198 -2.05 -10.68 -13.20
C LEU A 198 -0.77 -10.76 -12.36
N LEU A 199 0.14 -9.80 -12.59
CA LEU A 199 1.38 -9.67 -11.83
C LEU A 199 1.53 -8.25 -11.27
N GLU A 200 1.43 -8.13 -9.94
CA GLU A 200 1.62 -6.87 -9.22
C GLU A 200 3.10 -6.50 -9.05
N TYR A 201 3.37 -5.23 -8.75
CA TYR A 201 4.71 -4.70 -8.44
C TYR A 201 5.73 -4.84 -9.58
N THR A 202 5.23 -4.96 -10.81
CA THR A 202 6.02 -5.04 -12.05
C THR A 202 5.25 -4.36 -13.17
N GLU A 203 5.95 -4.02 -14.25
CA GLU A 203 5.32 -3.51 -15.46
C GLU A 203 4.38 -4.55 -16.06
N PHE A 204 3.11 -4.18 -16.20
CA PHE A 204 2.10 -4.94 -16.91
C PHE A 204 1.76 -4.22 -18.21
N ASN A 205 2.31 -4.73 -19.32
CA ASN A 205 2.24 -4.09 -20.62
C ASN A 205 1.02 -4.57 -21.38
N ILE A 206 0.32 -3.64 -22.04
CA ILE A 206 -0.91 -3.88 -22.78
C ILE A 206 -0.79 -3.22 -24.15
N CYS A 207 -1.19 -3.95 -25.19
CA CYS A 207 -1.37 -3.44 -26.53
C CYS A 207 -2.80 -3.72 -26.99
N ILE A 208 -3.51 -2.68 -27.43
CA ILE A 208 -4.80 -2.83 -28.09
C ILE A 208 -4.59 -2.52 -29.57
N ASN A 209 -4.68 -3.53 -30.41
CA ASN A 209 -4.65 -3.37 -31.85
C ASN A 209 -6.01 -3.75 -32.44
N GLY A 210 -6.13 -3.65 -33.76
CA GLY A 210 -7.35 -4.08 -34.42
C GLY A 210 -7.25 -3.98 -35.92
N THR A 211 -8.26 -4.55 -36.56
CA THR A 211 -8.39 -4.55 -38.01
C THR A 211 -9.79 -4.11 -38.40
N SER A 212 -9.88 -3.51 -39.58
CA SER A 212 -11.12 -3.07 -40.19
C SER A 212 -11.12 -3.41 -41.69
N PRO A 213 -12.27 -3.33 -42.38
CA PRO A 213 -12.32 -3.50 -43.83
C PRO A 213 -11.44 -2.50 -44.61
N MET A 214 -11.10 -1.36 -44.00
CA MET A 214 -10.27 -0.32 -44.62
C MET A 214 -8.77 -0.48 -44.32
N GLY A 215 -8.39 -1.47 -43.52
CA GLY A 215 -7.00 -1.71 -43.10
C GLY A 215 -6.83 -1.78 -41.58
N PRO A 216 -5.57 -1.81 -41.10
CA PRO A 216 -5.27 -1.88 -39.67
C PRO A 216 -5.71 -0.61 -38.94
N LEU A 217 -6.17 -0.78 -37.71
CA LEU A 217 -6.50 0.31 -36.80
C LEU A 217 -5.24 0.72 -36.03
N ARG A 218 -5.17 1.99 -35.62
CA ARG A 218 -4.06 2.51 -34.83
C ARG A 218 -3.95 1.74 -33.51
N PRO A 219 -2.81 1.11 -33.21
CA PRO A 219 -2.59 0.46 -31.93
C PRO A 219 -2.45 1.50 -30.80
N ALA A 220 -2.84 1.11 -29.60
CA ALA A 220 -2.56 1.85 -28.38
C ALA A 220 -1.77 0.97 -27.42
N PHE A 221 -0.82 1.56 -26.70
CA PHE A 221 0.08 0.89 -25.78
C PHE A 221 -0.03 1.51 -24.39
N TYR A 222 -0.03 0.65 -23.37
CA TYR A 222 -0.14 1.05 -21.98
C TYR A 222 0.80 0.19 -21.14
N SER A 223 1.40 0.78 -20.11
CA SER A 223 2.15 0.05 -19.10
C SER A 223 1.58 0.41 -17.74
N LEU A 224 1.10 -0.59 -17.01
CA LEU A 224 0.40 -0.44 -15.74
C LEU A 224 1.22 -1.01 -14.60
N GLN A 225 1.04 -0.43 -13.43
CA GLN A 225 1.51 -0.95 -12.14
C GLN A 225 0.28 -1.42 -11.38
N LEU A 226 -0.07 -2.71 -11.45
CA LEU A 226 -1.41 -3.20 -11.09
C LEU A 226 -1.85 -2.86 -9.66
N GLN A 227 -0.91 -2.79 -8.70
CA GLN A 227 -1.17 -2.38 -7.32
C GLN A 227 -1.82 -0.99 -7.21
N ASN A 228 -1.56 -0.11 -8.18
CA ASN A 228 -2.10 1.25 -8.24
C ASN A 228 -3.53 1.32 -8.80
N HIS A 229 -4.07 0.20 -9.29
CA HIS A 229 -5.41 0.08 -9.87
C HIS A 229 -6.37 -0.73 -8.98
N VAL A 230 -5.93 -1.11 -7.77
CA VAL A 230 -6.73 -1.94 -6.88
C VAL A 230 -7.92 -1.15 -6.31
N LYS A 231 -9.12 -1.69 -6.49
CA LYS A 231 -10.36 -1.22 -5.87
C LYS A 231 -10.81 -2.22 -4.80
N PRO A 232 -10.75 -1.88 -3.50
CA PRO A 232 -11.27 -2.75 -2.45
C PRO A 232 -12.79 -2.97 -2.54
N GLY A 233 -13.26 -4.04 -1.91
CA GLY A 233 -14.68 -4.32 -1.75
C GLY A 233 -15.37 -3.31 -0.82
N VAL A 234 -16.70 -3.39 -0.77
CA VAL A 234 -17.50 -2.58 0.16
C VAL A 234 -17.27 -3.07 1.59
N VAL A 235 -17.18 -2.15 2.54
CA VAL A 235 -17.16 -2.49 3.96
C VAL A 235 -18.59 -2.82 4.40
N GLU A 236 -18.90 -4.09 4.63
CA GLU A 236 -20.28 -4.53 4.91
C GLU A 236 -20.62 -4.51 6.41
N ASN A 237 -19.72 -5.01 7.26
CA ASN A 237 -20.00 -5.17 8.68
C ASN A 237 -19.52 -3.95 9.44
N VAL A 238 -20.41 -2.96 9.63
CA VAL A 238 -20.17 -1.80 10.50
C VAL A 238 -21.04 -1.96 11.75
N SER A 239 -20.41 -2.14 12.90
CA SER A 239 -21.08 -2.20 14.20
C SER A 239 -20.90 -0.91 14.97
N LEU A 240 -21.89 -0.63 15.81
CA LEU A 240 -21.88 0.49 16.73
C LEU A 240 -21.99 -0.07 18.15
N GLU A 241 -20.94 0.14 18.95
CA GLU A 241 -20.89 -0.30 20.34
C GLU A 241 -20.87 0.89 21.29
N LEU A 242 -21.54 0.74 22.43
CA LEU A 242 -21.45 1.71 23.52
C LEU A 242 -20.33 1.26 24.46
N GLY A 243 -19.22 2.00 24.46
CA GLY A 243 -18.09 1.74 25.35
C GLY A 243 -18.43 2.00 26.83
N PRO A 244 -17.58 1.52 27.76
CA PRO A 244 -17.80 1.64 29.21
C PRO A 244 -17.91 3.10 29.69
N GLU A 245 -17.28 4.04 28.98
CA GLU A 245 -17.33 5.48 29.28
C GLU A 245 -18.57 6.20 28.70
N LYS A 246 -19.58 5.44 28.23
CA LYS A 246 -20.74 5.95 27.49
C LYS A 246 -20.38 6.68 26.20
N VAL A 247 -19.24 6.34 25.62
CA VAL A 247 -18.78 6.84 24.32
C VAL A 247 -19.10 5.79 23.26
N PHE A 248 -19.72 6.22 22.16
CA PHE A 248 -19.96 5.35 21.02
C PHE A 248 -18.66 5.03 20.30
N ARG A 249 -18.47 3.76 19.93
CA ARG A 249 -17.35 3.26 19.14
C ARG A 249 -17.91 2.58 17.90
N LEU A 250 -17.43 2.99 16.73
CA LEU A 250 -17.64 2.29 15.48
C LEU A 250 -16.54 1.25 15.33
N GLU A 251 -16.94 0.05 14.91
CA GLU A 251 -16.02 -1.03 14.57
C GLU A 251 -16.46 -1.63 13.23
N TRP A 252 -15.51 -2.03 12.40
CA TRP A 252 -15.81 -2.70 11.15
C TRP A 252 -14.79 -3.78 10.82
N SER A 253 -15.19 -4.77 10.03
CA SER A 253 -14.24 -5.73 9.47
C SER A 253 -13.65 -5.20 8.15
N PRO A 254 -12.39 -5.55 7.82
CA PRO A 254 -11.86 -5.34 6.48
C PRO A 254 -12.81 -5.92 5.41
N PRO A 255 -12.89 -5.29 4.22
CA PRO A 255 -13.71 -5.79 3.11
C PRO A 255 -13.23 -7.18 2.66
N THR A 256 -14.12 -7.91 2.01
CA THR A 256 -13.79 -9.20 1.38
C THR A 256 -12.74 -9.04 0.28
N GLY A 257 -12.06 -10.15 -0.01
CA GLY A 257 -11.03 -10.21 -1.06
C GLY A 257 -9.67 -10.60 -0.51
N GLN A 258 -8.64 -10.34 -1.31
CA GLN A 258 -7.27 -10.81 -1.06
C GLN A 258 -6.32 -9.67 -0.71
N ILE A 259 -6.87 -8.53 -0.28
CA ILE A 259 -6.09 -7.37 0.12
C ILE A 259 -5.65 -7.56 1.58
N PRO A 260 -4.33 -7.53 1.87
CA PRO A 260 -3.86 -7.60 3.26
C PRO A 260 -4.38 -6.42 4.10
N CYS A 261 -4.77 -6.67 5.35
CA CYS A 261 -5.35 -5.63 6.21
C CYS A 261 -4.43 -4.41 6.39
N HIS A 262 -3.12 -4.62 6.49
CA HIS A 262 -2.12 -3.54 6.63
C HIS A 262 -1.94 -2.71 5.35
N CYS A 263 -2.55 -3.12 4.24
CA CYS A 263 -2.57 -2.38 2.99
C CYS A 263 -3.86 -1.57 2.80
N LEU A 264 -4.75 -1.53 3.79
CA LEU A 264 -6.00 -0.78 3.71
C LEU A 264 -5.95 0.44 4.62
N GLU A 265 -6.44 1.57 4.09
CA GLU A 265 -6.84 2.72 4.88
C GLU A 265 -8.32 3.00 4.67
N TYR A 266 -8.97 3.52 5.71
CA TYR A 266 -10.39 3.75 5.78
C TYR A 266 -10.68 5.24 5.89
N GLN A 267 -11.70 5.68 5.18
CA GLN A 267 -12.30 7.00 5.36
C GLN A 267 -13.64 6.83 6.03
N VAL A 268 -13.81 7.48 7.18
CA VAL A 268 -15.07 7.51 7.92
C VAL A 268 -15.71 8.87 7.73
N GLU A 269 -16.93 8.86 7.19
CA GLU A 269 -17.75 10.05 7.08
C GLU A 269 -18.91 10.05 8.07
N ALA A 270 -19.09 11.18 8.76
CA ALA A 270 -20.21 11.41 9.67
C ALA A 270 -21.16 12.46 9.09
N GLN A 271 -22.46 12.21 9.23
CA GLN A 271 -23.54 13.11 8.87
C GLN A 271 -24.02 13.87 10.10
N GLU A 272 -24.05 15.19 10.02
CA GLU A 272 -24.63 16.09 11.04
C GLU A 272 -25.59 17.05 10.34
N SER A 273 -26.85 17.11 10.80
CA SER A 273 -27.89 17.99 10.25
C SER A 273 -28.07 17.89 8.72
N ASN A 274 -28.04 16.67 8.19
CA ASN A 274 -28.13 16.33 6.76
C ASN A 274 -26.91 16.68 5.89
N VAL A 275 -25.80 17.14 6.48
CA VAL A 275 -24.54 17.43 5.75
C VAL A 275 -23.45 16.46 6.20
N TRP A 276 -22.69 15.90 5.25
CA TRP A 276 -21.51 15.07 5.54
C TRP A 276 -20.31 15.99 5.77
N LEU A 277 -19.78 16.03 7.00
CA LEU A 277 -18.84 17.10 7.43
C LEU A 277 -17.50 16.59 7.94
N VAL A 278 -17.44 15.37 8.47
CA VAL A 278 -16.21 14.82 9.06
C VAL A 278 -15.65 13.76 8.13
N SER A 279 -14.37 13.83 7.76
CA SER A 279 -13.66 12.78 7.01
C SER A 279 -12.35 12.49 7.74
N ASN A 280 -12.36 11.52 8.66
CA ASN A 280 -11.12 11.02 9.24
C ASN A 280 -10.59 9.86 8.40
N ILE A 281 -9.29 9.89 8.11
CA ILE A 281 -8.57 8.78 7.48
C ILE A 281 -7.85 8.02 8.59
N THR A 282 -8.06 6.71 8.67
CA THR A 282 -7.47 5.84 9.69
C THR A 282 -7.05 4.50 9.07
N GLU A 283 -5.99 3.90 9.61
CA GLU A 283 -5.58 2.53 9.29
C GLU A 283 -6.24 1.51 10.24
N GLU A 284 -6.81 2.01 11.35
CA GLU A 284 -7.51 1.18 12.32
C GLU A 284 -8.89 0.79 11.82
N THR A 285 -9.38 -0.35 12.29
CA THR A 285 -10.74 -0.84 12.04
C THR A 285 -11.75 -0.36 13.07
N THR A 286 -11.36 0.63 13.89
CA THR A 286 -12.23 1.23 14.91
C THR A 286 -12.12 2.74 14.87
N PHE A 287 -13.23 3.42 15.20
CA PHE A 287 -13.26 4.88 15.25
C PHE A 287 -14.22 5.36 16.34
N THR A 288 -13.77 6.34 17.11
CA THR A 288 -14.57 6.94 18.19
C THR A 288 -15.05 8.32 17.75
N PRO A 289 -16.28 8.46 17.26
CA PRO A 289 -16.82 9.75 16.81
C PRO A 289 -16.96 10.74 17.98
N GLN A 290 -16.51 11.97 17.77
CA GLN A 290 -16.82 13.10 18.64
C GLN A 290 -18.20 13.65 18.24
N ILE A 291 -19.24 13.33 19.00
CA ILE A 291 -20.62 13.71 18.68
C ILE A 291 -20.95 15.04 19.38
N THR A 292 -21.05 16.11 18.60
CA THR A 292 -21.33 17.47 19.09
C THR A 292 -22.80 17.87 19.02
N SER A 293 -23.61 17.13 18.26
CA SER A 293 -25.00 17.45 17.95
C SER A 293 -25.98 16.50 18.63
N ASN A 294 -27.12 17.05 19.05
CA ASN A 294 -28.26 16.31 19.62
C ASN A 294 -29.13 15.61 18.53
N GLY A 295 -28.72 15.67 17.26
CA GLY A 295 -29.43 15.09 16.11
C GLY A 295 -29.08 13.62 15.82
N ARG A 296 -29.73 13.04 14.81
CA ARG A 296 -29.39 11.69 14.31
C ARG A 296 -28.07 11.76 13.55
N SER A 297 -26.98 11.27 14.15
CA SER A 297 -25.71 11.11 13.45
C SER A 297 -25.64 9.76 12.77
N CYS A 298 -25.31 9.77 11.48
CA CYS A 298 -25.10 8.58 10.66
C CYS A 298 -23.67 8.53 10.14
N PHE A 299 -23.15 7.32 9.96
CA PHE A 299 -21.79 7.07 9.57
C PHE A 299 -21.75 6.17 8.35
N ARG A 300 -20.77 6.42 7.48
CA ARG A 300 -20.43 5.55 6.35
C ARG A 300 -18.92 5.43 6.25
N ILE A 301 -18.45 4.25 5.86
CA ILE A 301 -17.03 3.94 5.75
C ILE A 301 -16.73 3.46 4.33
N ARG A 302 -15.59 3.86 3.79
CA ARG A 302 -15.03 3.28 2.56
C ARG A 302 -13.54 3.05 2.73
N SER A 303 -12.95 2.21 1.90
CA SER A 303 -11.54 1.86 1.99
C SER A 303 -10.80 2.08 0.66
N ARG A 304 -9.49 2.24 0.73
CA ARG A 304 -8.58 2.21 -0.43
C ARG A 304 -7.23 1.60 -0.04
N MET A 305 -6.39 1.31 -1.04
CA MET A 305 -5.01 0.93 -0.80
C MET A 305 -4.24 2.03 -0.07
N HIS A 306 -3.50 1.64 0.97
CA HIS A 306 -2.60 2.52 1.72
C HIS A 306 -1.34 2.84 0.91
N LYS A 307 -0.77 4.04 1.11
CA LYS A 307 0.39 4.55 0.36
C LYS A 307 1.65 3.69 0.43
N TYR A 308 1.79 2.85 1.46
CA TYR A 308 2.94 1.94 1.58
C TYR A 308 2.80 0.68 0.71
N CYS A 309 1.59 0.37 0.25
CA CYS A 309 1.33 -0.78 -0.62
C CYS A 309 1.08 -0.38 -2.08
N ALA A 310 0.68 0.86 -2.36
CA ALA A 310 0.47 1.40 -3.70
C ALA A 310 0.67 2.93 -3.71
N ASP A 311 1.19 3.47 -4.81
CA ASP A 311 1.39 4.92 -4.99
C ASP A 311 0.05 5.65 -5.21
N ARG A 312 -0.94 4.94 -5.75
CA ARG A 312 -2.30 5.42 -6.01
C ARG A 312 -3.30 4.37 -5.54
N GLY A 313 -4.48 4.81 -5.12
CA GLY A 313 -5.54 3.92 -4.65
C GLY A 313 -6.90 4.35 -5.16
N VAL A 314 -7.68 3.39 -5.65
CA VAL A 314 -9.08 3.57 -6.02
C VAL A 314 -9.93 3.36 -4.77
N TRP A 315 -10.85 4.29 -4.49
CA TRP A 315 -11.78 4.15 -3.37
C TRP A 315 -12.83 3.07 -3.64
N SER A 316 -13.15 2.29 -2.62
CA SER A 316 -14.34 1.43 -2.62
C SER A 316 -15.61 2.28 -2.66
N GLU A 317 -16.73 1.62 -2.96
CA GLU A 317 -18.03 2.22 -2.66
C GLU A 317 -18.19 2.41 -1.14
N TRP A 318 -19.08 3.32 -0.77
CA TRP A 318 -19.44 3.56 0.62
C TRP A 318 -20.20 2.36 1.20
N SER A 319 -19.92 2.06 2.48
CA SER A 319 -20.71 1.13 3.27
C SER A 319 -22.16 1.59 3.36
N PRO A 320 -23.10 0.67 3.66
CA PRO A 320 -24.39 1.05 4.20
C PRO A 320 -24.24 2.01 5.39
N GLN A 321 -25.19 2.95 5.51
CA GLN A 321 -25.18 3.92 6.59
C GLN A 321 -25.52 3.26 7.93
N THR A 322 -24.73 3.53 8.96
CA THR A 322 -24.98 3.12 10.34
C THR A 322 -25.28 4.34 11.17
N CYS A 323 -26.47 4.42 11.78
CA CYS A 323 -26.88 5.59 12.53
C CYS A 323 -26.94 5.30 14.02
N LEU A 324 -26.61 6.31 14.83
CA LEU A 324 -26.89 6.28 16.26
C LEU A 324 -28.40 6.15 16.48
N PRO A 325 -28.83 5.42 17.52
CA PRO A 325 -30.21 5.48 17.98
C PRO A 325 -30.54 6.95 18.28
N GLY A 326 -31.57 7.49 17.63
CA GLY A 326 -32.10 8.79 18.04
C GLY A 326 -32.55 8.72 19.50
N HIS A 327 -32.55 9.85 20.21
CA HIS A 327 -32.89 9.96 21.63
C HIS A 327 -34.33 9.50 22.03
N GLY A 328 -35.04 8.75 21.18
CA GLY A 328 -36.30 8.05 21.45
C GLY A 328 -36.27 6.53 21.23
N ALA A 329 -35.11 5.93 20.94
CA ALA A 329 -34.94 4.47 20.75
C ALA A 329 -34.03 3.81 21.78
N PHE A 330 -33.63 4.53 22.83
CA PHE A 330 -33.28 3.86 24.07
C PHE A 330 -34.62 3.39 24.67
N PRO A 331 -34.80 2.11 25.06
CA PRO A 331 -35.81 1.84 26.08
C PRO A 331 -35.53 2.85 27.19
N PRO A 332 -36.56 3.47 27.82
CA PRO A 332 -36.29 4.28 28.99
C PRO A 332 -35.33 3.45 29.82
N VAL A 333 -34.15 4.01 30.10
CA VAL A 333 -33.36 3.53 31.22
C VAL A 333 -34.44 3.42 32.28
N LEU A 334 -34.77 2.18 32.66
CA LEU A 334 -35.32 1.95 33.97
C LEU A 334 -34.25 2.59 34.82
N SER A 335 -34.46 3.86 35.14
CA SER A 335 -34.03 4.44 36.37
C SER A 335 -34.59 3.45 37.35
N GLY A 336 -33.78 2.44 37.63
CA GLY A 336 -33.82 1.73 38.86
C GLY A 336 -33.67 2.83 39.88
N THR A 337 -34.80 3.42 40.26
CA THR A 337 -35.05 3.86 41.61
C THR A 337 -35.11 2.60 42.48
N GLU A 338 -34.07 1.78 42.41
CA GLU A 338 -33.66 0.97 43.54
C GLU A 338 -32.80 1.94 44.34
N THR A 339 -33.34 2.64 45.33
CA THR A 339 -33.65 2.00 46.60
C THR A 339 -34.49 2.93 47.49
N GLY A 340 -35.50 3.62 46.95
CA GLY A 340 -36.41 4.43 47.78
C GLY A 340 -37.15 3.61 48.84
N ALA A 341 -37.51 2.35 48.54
CA ALA A 341 -38.18 1.46 49.48
C ALA A 341 -37.23 0.80 50.51
N SER A 342 -35.94 0.66 50.19
CA SER A 342 -34.96 0.03 51.10
C SER A 342 -34.55 0.97 52.24
N PHE A 343 -34.34 2.26 51.96
CA PHE A 343 -33.97 3.23 53.01
C PHE A 343 -35.08 3.42 54.05
N TRP A 344 -36.35 3.51 53.64
CA TRP A 344 -37.47 3.62 54.59
C TRP A 344 -37.67 2.34 55.42
N ASN A 345 -37.46 1.16 54.83
CA ASN A 345 -37.51 -0.11 55.55
C ASN A 345 -36.35 -0.28 56.54
N ILE A 346 -35.13 0.14 56.17
CA ILE A 346 -33.97 0.14 57.08
C ILE A 346 -34.19 1.13 58.23
N ILE A 347 -34.70 2.34 57.95
CA ILE A 347 -35.05 3.32 59.00
C ILE A 347 -36.15 2.78 59.93
N LEU A 348 -37.17 2.10 59.39
CA LEU A 348 -38.22 1.46 60.18
C LEU A 348 -37.65 0.34 61.07
N ILE A 349 -36.75 -0.50 60.54
CA ILE A 349 -36.10 -1.55 61.33
C ILE A 349 -35.20 -0.95 62.41
N CYS A 350 -34.39 0.06 62.09
CA CYS A 350 -33.52 0.73 63.06
C CYS A 350 -34.32 1.40 64.18
N THR A 351 -35.45 2.03 63.87
CA THR A 351 -36.34 2.65 64.89
C THR A 351 -37.02 1.60 65.76
N ILE A 352 -37.48 0.48 65.18
CA ILE A 352 -38.03 -0.65 65.96
C ILE A 352 -36.96 -1.21 66.90
N VAL A 353 -35.76 -1.49 66.41
CA VAL A 353 -34.66 -2.02 67.24
C VAL A 353 -34.30 -1.04 68.37
N ALA A 354 -34.14 0.25 68.08
CA ALA A 354 -33.86 1.27 69.10
C ALA A 354 -34.98 1.35 70.17
N SER A 355 -36.25 1.25 69.76
CA SER A 355 -37.38 1.23 70.70
C SER A 355 -37.39 -0.03 71.58
N THR A 356 -37.07 -1.20 71.03
CA THR A 356 -36.99 -2.45 71.82
C THR A 356 -35.83 -2.43 72.82
N VAL A 357 -34.67 -1.86 72.45
CA VAL A 357 -33.52 -1.73 73.35
C VAL A 357 -33.80 -0.74 74.48
N THR A 358 -34.47 0.38 74.19
CA THR A 358 -34.84 1.36 75.22
C THR A 358 -35.89 0.80 76.17
N ILE A 359 -36.92 0.10 75.66
CA ILE A 359 -37.92 -0.59 76.49
C ILE A 359 -37.26 -1.69 77.33
N PHE A 360 -36.37 -2.50 76.76
CA PHE A 360 -35.67 -3.55 77.50
C PHE A 360 -34.77 -2.95 78.59
N SER A 361 -34.06 -1.87 78.29
CA SER A 361 -33.24 -1.15 79.26
C SER A 361 -34.09 -0.53 80.39
N LEU A 362 -35.29 -0.02 80.07
CA LEU A 362 -36.27 0.47 81.05
C LEU A 362 -36.83 -0.65 81.91
N LEU A 363 -37.11 -1.82 81.33
CA LEU A 363 -37.56 -3.01 82.08
C LEU A 363 -36.46 -3.55 83.00
N VAL A 364 -35.21 -3.58 82.53
CA VAL A 364 -34.06 -3.91 83.38
C VAL A 364 -33.91 -2.87 84.48
N TYR A 365 -34.00 -1.58 84.17
CA TYR A 365 -33.93 -0.51 85.18
C TYR A 365 -35.06 -0.63 86.21
N LEU A 366 -36.29 -0.95 85.79
CA LEU A 366 -37.43 -1.17 86.69
C LEU A 366 -37.30 -2.47 87.50
N CYS A 367 -36.70 -3.52 86.93
CA CYS A 367 -36.36 -4.74 87.66
C CYS A 367 -35.26 -4.48 88.69
N MET A 368 -34.22 -3.74 88.33
CA MET A 368 -33.14 -3.35 89.24
C MET A 368 -33.66 -2.39 90.31
N SER A 369 -34.54 -1.44 89.99
CA SER A 369 -35.14 -0.55 90.99
C SER A 369 -36.11 -1.31 91.92
N LYS A 370 -36.87 -2.30 91.41
CA LYS A 370 -37.64 -3.23 92.27
C LYS A 370 -36.75 -4.10 93.15
N GLN A 371 -35.58 -4.54 92.68
CA GLN A 371 -34.62 -5.29 93.48
C GLN A 371 -33.92 -4.39 94.53
N ILE A 372 -33.65 -3.12 94.22
CA ILE A 372 -33.11 -2.13 95.17
C ILE A 372 -34.18 -1.75 96.21
N LEU A 373 -35.45 -1.62 95.83
CA LEU A 373 -36.58 -1.41 96.75
C LEU A 373 -36.90 -2.65 97.59
N LYS A 374 -36.62 -3.87 97.11
CA LYS A 374 -36.68 -5.11 97.93
C LYS A 374 -35.42 -5.33 98.79
N GLY A 375 -34.27 -4.81 98.37
CA GLY A 375 -32.99 -4.91 99.09
C GLY A 375 -32.88 -3.97 100.30
N ASN A 376 -33.64 -2.87 100.32
CA ASN A 376 -33.69 -1.95 101.45
C ASN A 376 -34.64 -2.37 102.60
N ASN A 377 -35.25 -3.56 102.55
CA ASN A 377 -36.08 -4.09 103.63
C ASN A 377 -35.54 -5.37 104.28
N LYS A 378 -34.24 -5.67 104.13
CA LYS A 378 -33.66 -6.92 104.65
C LYS A 378 -32.23 -6.84 105.23
N ASN A 379 -31.78 -5.67 105.65
CA ASN A 379 -30.57 -5.52 106.48
C ASN A 379 -30.78 -4.49 107.59
N SER A 380 -31.65 -4.82 108.54
CA SER A 380 -31.59 -4.29 109.91
C SER A 380 -31.86 -5.44 110.86
N SER A 381 -30.79 -6.08 111.34
CA SER A 381 -30.68 -6.62 112.70
C SER A 381 -29.35 -7.36 112.85
N ARG A 382 -28.31 -6.62 113.24
CA ARG A 382 -27.19 -7.18 114.00
C ARG A 382 -27.28 -6.58 115.39
N CYS A 383 -27.76 -7.35 116.35
CA CYS A 383 -27.46 -7.21 117.78
C CYS A 383 -27.26 -8.63 118.34
N SER A 384 -26.07 -8.86 118.94
CA SER A 384 -25.74 -9.80 120.04
C SER A 384 -26.20 -11.27 119.91
N LEU A 385 -25.37 -12.32 120.05
CA LEU A 385 -24.49 -12.67 121.18
C LEU A 385 -23.65 -13.94 120.87
N LEU A 386 -22.55 -14.08 121.63
CA LEU A 386 -21.52 -15.13 121.67
C LEU A 386 -21.89 -16.33 122.55
N ALA A 387 -21.26 -17.47 122.27
CA ALA A 387 -20.63 -18.44 123.18
C ALA A 387 -19.65 -19.25 122.30
N GLU A 388 -18.36 -19.44 122.55
CA GLU A 388 -17.44 -19.32 123.70
C GLU A 388 -16.14 -18.61 123.29
#